data_AF-A0A936U6Y0-F1
#
_entry.id   AF-A0A936U6Y0-F1
#
_cell.length_a   1.000
_cell.length_b   1.000
_cell.length_c   1.000
_cell.angle_alpha   90.00
_cell.angle_beta   90.00
_cell.angle_gamma   90.00
#
_symmetry.space_group_name_H-M   'P 1'
#
loop_
_entity.id
_entity.type
_entity.pdbx_description
1 polymer ?
#
loop_
_entity_poly.entity_id
_entity_poly.type
_entity_poly.pdbx_seq_one_letter_code
_entity_poly.pdbx_strand_id
1 'polypeptide(L)'
;MPPLIACAACGQHVLSSACACAHCGAKLKDCGLRSTAAAALMGLALAACGDKDGNDSDSPIQTDYGFADSGYSEDLDGDGFTVAEGDCDDNNPNVYPGAAEAADDELDSNCDGNPNT
;
A
#
# COMPACT_ATOMS: atom_id res chain seq x y z
N MET A 1 -27.84 -15.76 -5.92
CA MET A 1 -26.81 -15.37 -4.94
C MET A 1 -25.62 -16.31 -5.13
N PRO A 2 -24.47 -15.82 -5.62
CA PRO A 2 -23.29 -16.65 -5.82
C PRO A 2 -22.80 -17.22 -4.47
N PRO A 3 -22.29 -18.46 -4.43
CA PRO A 3 -21.72 -19.01 -3.20
C PRO A 3 -20.45 -18.24 -2.80
N LEU A 4 -20.32 -17.96 -1.51
CA LEU A 4 -19.14 -17.33 -0.92
C LEU A 4 -18.37 -18.37 -0.11
N ILE A 5 -17.04 -18.33 -0.18
CA ILE A 5 -16.13 -19.17 0.60
C ILE A 5 -15.22 -18.28 1.44
N ALA A 6 -14.80 -18.76 2.61
CA ALA A 6 -13.82 -18.05 3.43
C ALA A 6 -12.39 -18.33 2.93
N CYS A 7 -11.60 -17.28 2.76
CA CYS A 7 -10.19 -17.39 2.41
C CYS A 7 -9.40 -17.91 3.60
N ALA A 8 -8.65 -19.00 3.43
CA ALA A 8 -7.83 -19.57 4.50
C ALA A 8 -6.62 -18.68 4.90
N ALA A 9 -6.25 -17.70 4.07
CA ALA A 9 -5.12 -16.81 4.32
C ALA A 9 -5.51 -15.55 5.12
N CYS A 10 -6.64 -14.92 4.80
CA CYS A 10 -7.08 -13.67 5.43
C CYS A 10 -8.43 -13.75 6.15
N GLY A 11 -9.09 -14.91 6.13
CA GLY A 11 -10.39 -15.12 6.77
C GLY A 11 -11.57 -14.43 6.08
N GLN A 12 -11.36 -13.66 5.01
CA GLN A 12 -12.41 -12.90 4.34
C GLN A 12 -13.24 -13.78 3.40
N HIS A 13 -14.53 -13.45 3.28
CA HIS A 13 -15.42 -14.11 2.34
C HIS A 13 -15.17 -13.61 0.92
N VAL A 14 -14.96 -14.53 -0.01
CA VAL A 14 -14.68 -14.27 -1.42
C VAL A 14 -15.58 -15.15 -2.28
N LEU A 15 -15.77 -14.75 -3.55
CA LEU A 15 -16.58 -15.54 -4.47
C LEU A 15 -15.94 -16.92 -4.67
N SER A 16 -16.76 -17.97 -4.60
CA SER A 16 -16.30 -19.34 -4.85
C SER A 16 -15.82 -19.56 -6.29
N SER A 17 -16.10 -18.62 -7.20
CA SER A 17 -15.65 -18.63 -8.59
C SER A 17 -14.36 -17.83 -8.82
N ALA A 18 -13.82 -17.15 -7.81
CA ALA A 18 -12.60 -16.37 -7.93
C ALA A 18 -11.36 -17.27 -7.81
N CYS A 19 -10.30 -16.95 -8.57
CA CYS A 19 -9.08 -17.77 -8.57
C CYS A 19 -8.09 -17.46 -7.46
N ALA A 20 -8.14 -16.21 -7.02
CA ALA A 20 -7.31 -15.66 -5.99
C ALA A 20 -8.20 -14.79 -5.11
N CYS A 21 -7.80 -14.67 -3.85
CA CYS A 21 -8.44 -13.73 -2.95
C CYS A 21 -8.18 -12.30 -3.45
N ALA A 22 -9.24 -11.54 -3.72
CA ALA A 22 -9.10 -10.13 -4.10
C ALA A 22 -8.51 -9.25 -2.99
N HIS A 23 -8.51 -9.74 -1.73
CA HIS A 23 -7.96 -9.01 -0.59
C HIS A 23 -6.47 -9.26 -0.35
N CYS A 24 -5.98 -10.47 -0.63
CA CYS A 24 -4.59 -10.85 -0.27
C CYS A 24 -3.84 -11.62 -1.36
N GLY A 25 -4.44 -11.82 -2.53
CA GLY A 25 -3.85 -12.56 -3.65
C GLY A 25 -3.72 -14.07 -3.42
N ALA A 26 -4.12 -14.60 -2.25
CA ALA A 26 -3.96 -16.02 -1.95
C ALA A 26 -4.77 -16.90 -2.91
N LYS A 27 -4.12 -17.92 -3.48
CA LYS A 27 -4.75 -18.90 -4.36
C LYS A 27 -5.87 -19.65 -3.63
N LEU A 28 -7.06 -19.66 -4.21
CA LEU A 28 -8.20 -20.39 -3.69
C LEU A 28 -8.20 -21.81 -4.29
N LYS A 29 -8.44 -22.80 -3.42
CA LYS A 29 -8.20 -24.22 -3.73
C LYS A 29 -9.11 -24.78 -4.83
N ASP A 30 -10.21 -24.09 -5.13
CA ASP A 30 -11.25 -24.52 -6.07
C ASP A 30 -11.38 -23.64 -7.32
N CYS A 31 -10.39 -22.79 -7.60
CA CYS A 31 -10.41 -21.84 -8.71
C CYS A 31 -10.72 -22.45 -10.09
N GLY A 32 -10.33 -23.68 -10.36
CA GLY A 32 -10.36 -24.13 -11.75
C GLY A 32 -9.77 -25.50 -11.98
N LEU A 33 -10.24 -26.52 -11.25
CA LEU A 33 -9.92 -27.88 -11.62
C LEU A 33 -11.00 -28.88 -11.23
N ARG A 34 -12.12 -28.86 -11.96
CA ARG A 34 -12.69 -30.14 -12.39
C ARG A 34 -11.73 -30.75 -13.40
N SER A 35 -10.57 -31.22 -12.93
CA SER A 35 -9.74 -32.19 -13.64
C SER A 35 -10.47 -33.53 -13.57
N THR A 36 -11.59 -33.64 -14.27
CA THR A 36 -11.97 -34.95 -14.79
C THR A 36 -11.18 -35.12 -16.07
N ALA A 37 -9.96 -35.61 -15.89
CA ALA A 37 -9.14 -36.18 -16.95
C ALA A 37 -9.91 -37.35 -17.58
N ALA A 38 -10.74 -37.08 -18.59
CA ALA A 38 -11.31 -38.09 -19.49
C ALA A 38 -12.09 -37.43 -20.63
N ALA A 39 -11.42 -37.14 -21.75
CA ALA A 39 -11.95 -37.12 -23.14
C ALA A 39 -10.89 -36.43 -24.02
N ALA A 40 -10.00 -37.18 -24.67
CA ALA A 40 -10.20 -37.75 -26.00
C ALA A 40 -10.18 -36.70 -27.13
N LEU A 41 -9.03 -36.68 -27.83
CA LEU A 41 -8.83 -36.46 -29.26
C LEU A 41 -9.20 -35.10 -29.90
N MET A 42 -8.20 -34.60 -30.64
CA MET A 42 -8.21 -33.53 -31.66
C MET A 42 -8.13 -32.08 -31.17
N GLY A 43 -6.88 -31.61 -31.07
CA GLY A 43 -6.44 -30.45 -31.83
C GLY A 43 -7.20 -29.14 -31.63
N LEU A 44 -7.38 -28.69 -30.39
CA LEU A 44 -7.74 -27.31 -30.12
C LEU A 44 -6.71 -26.72 -29.14
N ALA A 45 -5.94 -25.75 -29.64
CA ALA A 45 -4.96 -25.01 -28.87
C ALA A 45 -5.67 -24.18 -27.78
N LEU A 46 -5.69 -24.70 -26.55
CA LEU A 46 -5.89 -23.85 -25.38
C LEU A 46 -4.53 -23.30 -24.99
N ALA A 47 -4.34 -22.01 -25.25
CA ALA A 47 -3.26 -21.23 -24.66
C ALA A 47 -3.37 -21.36 -23.13
N ALA A 48 -2.58 -22.27 -22.58
CA ALA A 48 -2.31 -22.34 -21.17
C ALA A 48 -1.53 -21.07 -20.82
N CYS A 49 -2.18 -20.10 -20.17
CA CYS A 49 -1.44 -19.04 -19.49
C CYS A 49 -0.71 -19.71 -18.33
N GLY A 50 0.55 -20.05 -18.57
CA GLY A 50 1.48 -20.44 -17.54
C GLY A 50 1.97 -19.18 -16.85
N ASP A 51 1.22 -18.68 -15.86
CA ASP A 51 1.74 -17.68 -14.93
C ASP A 51 2.71 -18.37 -13.95
N LYS A 52 3.97 -18.46 -14.37
CA LYS A 52 5.10 -18.54 -13.46
C LYS A 52 6.09 -17.46 -13.87
N ASP A 53 5.86 -16.24 -13.42
CA ASP A 53 6.90 -15.26 -13.14
C ASP A 53 6.47 -14.45 -11.90
N GLY A 54 6.84 -14.94 -10.72
CA GLY A 54 6.65 -14.21 -9.45
C GLY A 54 7.68 -13.11 -9.26
N ASN A 55 8.00 -12.36 -10.32
CA ASN A 55 8.78 -11.13 -10.26
C ASN A 55 8.47 -10.25 -11.49
N ASP A 56 7.22 -9.82 -11.59
CA ASP A 56 6.83 -8.70 -12.43
C ASP A 56 7.37 -7.41 -11.80
N SER A 57 8.67 -7.17 -11.99
CA SER A 57 9.23 -5.83 -11.96
C SER A 57 8.96 -5.13 -13.30
N ASP A 58 7.76 -5.30 -13.86
CA ASP A 58 7.21 -4.38 -14.85
C ASP A 58 6.71 -3.16 -14.09
N SER A 59 7.66 -2.29 -13.76
CA SER A 59 7.38 -0.94 -13.28
C SER A 59 7.49 0.03 -14.46
N PRO A 60 6.45 0.20 -15.30
CA PRO A 60 6.40 1.32 -16.21
C PRO A 60 6.11 2.57 -15.38
N ILE A 61 7.12 3.45 -15.29
CA ILE A 61 7.09 4.87 -14.89
C ILE A 61 5.78 5.34 -14.23
N GLN A 62 5.86 5.65 -12.94
CA GLN A 62 5.14 6.81 -12.39
C GLN A 62 6.21 7.64 -11.68
N THR A 63 6.76 8.68 -12.35
CA THR A 63 6.39 10.09 -12.11
C THR A 63 6.32 10.36 -10.60
N ASP A 64 7.25 11.11 -10.01
CA ASP A 64 7.18 12.59 -9.91
C ASP A 64 5.87 13.14 -9.29
N TYR A 65 4.99 12.26 -8.80
CA TYR A 65 3.86 12.53 -7.92
C TYR A 65 3.83 11.38 -6.92
N GLY A 66 4.54 11.55 -5.80
CA GLY A 66 4.46 10.66 -4.64
C GLY A 66 3.02 10.65 -4.13
N PHE A 67 2.34 9.51 -4.25
CA PHE A 67 1.05 9.32 -3.61
C PHE A 67 1.31 8.84 -2.18
N ALA A 68 1.64 9.81 -1.33
CA ALA A 68 1.55 9.67 0.11
C ALA A 68 0.08 9.58 0.49
N ASP A 69 -0.47 8.36 0.53
CA ASP A 69 -1.77 8.07 1.18
C ASP A 69 -1.66 8.03 2.71
N SER A 70 -0.61 8.64 3.26
CA SER A 70 -0.41 8.78 4.69
C SER A 70 0.14 10.18 4.91
N GLY A 71 -0.77 11.16 4.92
CA GLY A 71 -0.52 12.53 5.39
C GLY A 71 -0.21 12.58 6.88
N TYR A 72 0.71 11.72 7.33
CA TYR A 72 1.12 11.54 8.71
C TYR A 72 2.49 10.85 8.83
N SER A 73 3.28 10.70 7.76
CA SER A 73 4.56 9.98 7.86
C SER A 73 5.63 10.36 6.83
N GLU A 74 5.45 11.44 6.08
CA GLU A 74 6.52 11.98 5.24
C GLU A 74 7.11 13.19 5.95
N ASP A 75 8.42 13.24 6.04
CA ASP A 75 9.23 14.37 6.53
C ASP A 75 9.53 15.20 5.27
N LEU A 76 8.71 16.22 5.03
CA LEU A 76 8.70 16.97 3.77
C LEU A 76 9.86 17.95 3.67
N ASP A 77 10.38 18.43 4.80
CA ASP A 77 11.48 19.40 4.84
C ASP A 77 12.84 18.78 5.20
N GLY A 78 12.86 17.54 5.67
CA GLY A 78 14.06 16.74 5.90
C GLY A 78 14.74 17.04 7.23
N ASP A 79 14.05 17.59 8.23
CA ASP A 79 14.63 17.84 9.55
C ASP A 79 14.66 16.62 10.48
N GLY A 80 14.03 15.52 10.05
CA GLY A 80 13.98 14.25 10.76
C GLY A 80 12.79 14.10 11.70
N PHE A 81 11.84 15.04 11.69
CA PHE A 81 10.55 14.97 12.38
C PHE A 81 9.43 15.01 11.36
N THR A 82 8.37 14.26 11.65
CA THR A 82 7.13 14.32 10.88
C THR A 82 6.04 15.02 11.68
N VAL A 83 4.94 15.43 11.04
CA VAL A 83 3.72 15.91 11.73
C VAL A 83 3.24 14.92 12.80
N ALA A 84 3.49 13.63 12.63
CA ALA A 84 3.16 12.60 13.61
C ALA A 84 4.04 12.60 14.86
N GLU A 85 5.28 13.06 14.71
CA GLU A 85 6.29 13.13 15.77
C GLU A 85 6.24 14.45 16.53
N GLY A 86 5.39 15.38 16.08
CA GLY A 86 5.11 16.65 16.75
C GLY A 86 5.60 17.88 15.99
N ASP A 87 6.06 17.72 14.74
CA ASP A 87 6.37 18.86 13.90
C ASP A 87 5.10 19.66 13.54
N CYS A 88 5.18 20.96 13.82
CA CYS A 88 4.13 21.93 13.64
C CYS A 88 4.18 22.63 12.27
N ASP A 89 5.29 22.54 11.53
CA ASP A 89 5.45 23.07 10.17
C ASP A 89 6.37 22.18 9.31
N ASP A 90 5.80 21.10 8.79
CA ASP A 90 6.40 20.12 7.85
C ASP A 90 6.67 20.70 6.45
N ASN A 91 7.05 21.96 6.38
CA ASN A 91 7.57 22.61 5.17
C ASN A 91 8.79 23.49 5.51
N ASN A 92 9.22 23.52 6.78
CA ASN A 92 10.25 24.40 7.27
C ASN A 92 11.20 23.65 8.21
N PRO A 93 12.40 23.29 7.74
CA PRO A 93 13.31 22.42 8.49
C PRO A 93 13.98 23.11 9.70
N ASN A 94 13.57 24.34 10.01
CA ASN A 94 13.97 25.08 11.20
C ASN A 94 12.90 25.04 12.29
N VAL A 95 11.73 24.47 12.01
CA VAL A 95 10.59 24.37 12.91
C VAL A 95 10.39 22.90 13.22
N TYR A 96 10.75 22.48 14.43
CA TYR A 96 10.62 21.10 14.87
C TYR A 96 10.60 21.02 16.40
N PRO A 97 10.12 19.90 16.97
CA PRO A 97 10.16 19.66 18.41
C PRO A 97 11.55 19.89 19.02
N GLY A 98 11.68 20.97 19.81
CA GLY A 98 12.94 21.33 20.47
C GLY A 98 13.94 22.11 19.62
N ALA A 99 13.51 22.71 18.50
CA ALA A 99 14.32 23.67 17.76
C ALA A 99 14.67 24.90 18.61
N ALA A 100 15.68 25.67 18.19
CA ALA A 100 16.04 26.91 18.85
C ALA A 100 15.11 28.04 18.41
N GLU A 101 14.41 28.65 19.35
CA GLU A 101 13.55 29.80 19.06
C GLU A 101 14.33 31.11 19.13
N ALA A 102 14.02 32.04 18.22
CA ALA A 102 14.46 33.41 18.36
C ALA A 102 13.53 34.17 19.32
N ALA A 103 14.04 35.23 19.95
CA ALA A 103 13.23 36.09 20.80
C ALA A 103 12.57 37.19 19.95
N ASP A 104 11.31 37.52 20.25
CA ASP A 104 10.53 38.61 19.63
C ASP A 104 10.23 38.37 18.13
N ASP A 105 10.27 37.11 17.65
CA ASP A 105 9.89 36.76 16.27
C ASP A 105 8.45 36.25 16.13
N GLU A 106 7.75 36.06 17.25
CA GLU A 106 6.38 35.55 17.35
C GLU A 106 6.18 34.16 16.68
N LEU A 107 7.26 33.42 16.40
CA LEU A 107 7.26 32.12 15.75
C LEU A 107 7.60 31.01 16.75
N ASP A 108 6.66 30.10 16.97
CA ASP A 108 6.89 28.85 17.71
C ASP A 108 7.73 27.90 16.83
N SER A 109 9.05 28.03 16.92
CA SER A 109 9.98 27.18 16.15
C SER A 109 10.19 25.82 16.83
N ASN A 110 9.93 25.70 18.13
CA ASN A 110 10.22 24.50 18.91
C ASN A 110 8.99 23.56 19.06
N CYS A 111 7.85 23.95 18.49
CA CYS A 111 6.56 23.28 18.55
C CYS A 111 6.09 22.96 19.98
N ASP A 112 6.39 23.83 20.95
CA ASP A 112 5.96 23.68 22.36
C ASP A 112 4.60 24.31 22.68
N GLY A 113 4.01 25.01 21.70
CA GLY A 113 2.73 25.69 21.80
C GLY A 113 2.81 27.12 22.32
N ASN A 114 4.01 27.67 22.57
CA ASN A 114 4.22 29.05 22.98
C ASN A 114 5.35 29.69 22.16
N PRO A 115 5.04 30.70 21.31
CA PRO A 115 6.10 31.46 20.66
C PRO A 115 6.88 32.32 21.67
N ASN A 116 8.19 32.45 21.49
CA ASN A 116 9.01 33.38 22.27
C ASN A 116 8.73 34.84 21.90
N THR A 117 7.80 35.45 22.63
CA THR A 117 7.53 36.90 22.64
C THR A 117 8.51 37.68 23.50
#